data_AF-A0A850SWB0-F1
#
_entry.id   AF-A0A850SWB0-F1
#
_cell.length_a   1.000
_cell.length_b   1.000
_cell.length_c   1.000
_cell.angle_alpha   90.00
_cell.angle_beta   90.00
_cell.angle_gamma   90.00
#
_symmetry.space_group_name_H-M   'P 1'
#
loop_
_entity.id
_entity.type
_entity.pdbx_description
1 polymer ?
#
loop_
_entity_poly.entity_id
_entity_poly.type
_entity_poly.pdbx_seq_one_letter_code
_entity_poly.pdbx_strand_id
1 'polypeptide(L)'
;MQDSTPFQVQDLTPDMQKTQLIDMFTRIVVHYGLWFNEVQHQMGMEKALTALDTATQSSIAILMKHLSRTLGFELDQGMPKALMSLDDATTEKLMAAVGKSWLANDGVWFQAVEFAHGMNDAKRCNDSCWARFSPFEAHRIKNILGLGKHPGLEGLKKALNFRMYAFINKQSIVEETADGFVFQMNDCRVQRARMRKGLDDYPCKSGGLVEYARFAEGVDDRIETECIGCPPDPHPETWFCAWRFTLAQ
;
A
#
# COMPACT_ATOMS: atom_id res chain seq x y z
N MET A 1 -36.23 -39.57 -7.04
CA MET A 1 -36.08 -38.15 -7.39
C MET A 1 -35.53 -37.47 -6.15
N GLN A 2 -34.28 -37.02 -6.16
CA GLN A 2 -33.81 -36.11 -5.11
C GLN A 2 -34.64 -34.82 -5.25
N ASP A 3 -35.23 -34.39 -4.15
CA ASP A 3 -36.03 -33.17 -4.05
C ASP A 3 -35.12 -32.00 -4.44
N SER A 4 -35.24 -31.56 -5.69
CA SER A 4 -34.29 -30.62 -6.31
C SER A 4 -34.72 -29.18 -6.07
N THR A 5 -35.11 -28.85 -4.84
CA THR A 5 -35.39 -27.46 -4.48
C THR A 5 -34.08 -26.67 -4.57
N PRO A 6 -33.98 -25.65 -5.44
CA PRO A 6 -32.72 -24.91 -5.61
C PRO A 6 -32.40 -24.13 -4.33
N PHE A 7 -31.15 -24.22 -3.88
CA PHE A 7 -30.66 -23.48 -2.71
C PHE A 7 -30.90 -21.97 -2.84
N GLN A 8 -31.50 -21.36 -1.82
CA GLN A 8 -31.81 -19.94 -1.73
C GLN A 8 -31.08 -19.28 -0.56
N VAL A 9 -31.05 -17.94 -0.54
CA VAL A 9 -30.43 -17.16 0.56
C VAL A 9 -31.09 -17.46 1.92
N GLN A 10 -32.38 -17.79 1.91
CA GLN A 10 -33.13 -18.16 3.10
C GLN A 10 -32.65 -19.49 3.72
N ASP A 11 -31.94 -20.32 2.94
CA ASP A 11 -31.41 -21.62 3.39
C ASP A 11 -30.04 -21.50 4.07
N LEU A 12 -29.46 -20.29 4.14
CA LEU A 12 -28.19 -20.05 4.83
C LEU A 12 -28.36 -20.30 6.33
N THR A 13 -27.56 -21.22 6.87
CA THR A 13 -27.43 -21.39 8.32
C THR A 13 -26.77 -20.15 8.95
N PRO A 14 -26.93 -19.90 10.26
CA PRO A 14 -26.28 -18.76 10.92
C PRO A 14 -24.76 -18.68 10.72
N ASP A 15 -24.07 -19.82 10.63
CA ASP A 15 -22.62 -19.83 10.41
C ASP A 15 -22.25 -19.59 8.95
N MET A 16 -23.07 -20.05 8.00
CA MET A 16 -22.93 -19.68 6.59
C MET A 16 -23.15 -18.17 6.40
N GLN A 17 -24.12 -17.56 7.10
CA GLN A 17 -24.36 -16.12 7.05
C GLN A 17 -23.15 -15.31 7.52
N LYS A 18 -22.52 -15.70 8.65
CA LYS A 18 -21.30 -15.04 9.16
C LYS A 18 -20.12 -15.19 8.20
N THR A 19 -19.94 -16.39 7.65
CA THR A 19 -18.87 -16.67 6.69
C THR A 19 -19.07 -15.85 5.41
N GLN A 20 -20.29 -15.84 4.89
CA GLN A 20 -20.69 -15.04 3.74
C GLN A 20 -20.49 -13.54 3.99
N LEU A 21 -20.81 -13.04 5.18
CA LEU A 21 -20.59 -11.64 5.55
C LEU A 21 -19.11 -11.24 5.48
N ILE A 22 -18.21 -12.07 6.02
CA ILE A 22 -16.76 -11.81 5.96
C ILE A 22 -16.28 -11.80 4.51
N ASP A 23 -16.69 -12.78 3.72
CA ASP A 23 -16.30 -12.89 2.31
C ASP A 23 -16.84 -11.71 1.46
N MET A 24 -18.02 -11.19 1.79
CA MET A 24 -18.57 -9.99 1.12
C MET A 24 -17.63 -8.79 1.23
N PHE A 25 -16.96 -8.57 2.36
CA PHE A 25 -15.96 -7.49 2.49
C PHE A 25 -14.74 -7.74 1.60
N THR A 26 -14.26 -8.98 1.51
CA THR A 26 -13.19 -9.35 0.58
C THR A 26 -13.59 -9.07 -0.87
N ARG A 27 -14.81 -9.44 -1.26
CA ARG A 27 -15.34 -9.15 -2.61
C ARG A 27 -15.40 -7.65 -2.89
N ILE A 28 -15.75 -6.81 -1.90
CA ILE A 28 -15.70 -5.35 -2.05
C ILE A 28 -14.27 -4.89 -2.34
N VAL A 29 -13.28 -5.33 -1.57
CA VAL A 29 -11.87 -4.93 -1.76
C VAL A 29 -11.36 -5.36 -3.13
N VAL A 30 -11.61 -6.61 -3.54
CA VAL A 30 -11.19 -7.12 -4.85
C VAL A 30 -11.89 -6.39 -5.98
N HIS A 31 -13.22 -6.25 -5.92
CA HIS A 31 -13.98 -5.58 -6.97
C HIS A 31 -13.60 -4.09 -7.10
N TYR A 32 -13.35 -3.41 -5.97
CA TYR A 32 -12.85 -2.04 -5.96
C TYR A 32 -11.49 -1.92 -6.66
N GLY A 33 -10.55 -2.82 -6.35
CA GLY A 33 -9.25 -2.87 -7.02
C GLY A 33 -9.35 -3.19 -8.51
N LEU A 34 -10.26 -4.09 -8.91
CA LEU A 34 -10.52 -4.42 -10.31
C LEU A 34 -11.09 -3.22 -11.09
N TRP A 35 -12.02 -2.45 -10.50
CA TRP A 35 -12.52 -1.22 -11.13
C TRP A 35 -11.39 -0.23 -11.40
N PHE A 36 -10.54 0.02 -10.40
CA PHE A 36 -9.40 0.91 -10.58
C PHE A 36 -8.46 0.40 -11.69
N ASN A 37 -8.17 -0.91 -11.69
CA ASN A 37 -7.33 -1.54 -12.70
C ASN A 37 -7.91 -1.40 -14.11
N GLU A 38 -9.20 -1.67 -14.31
CA GLU A 38 -9.85 -1.56 -15.61
C GLU A 38 -9.91 -0.11 -16.09
N VAL A 39 -10.20 0.86 -15.22
CA VAL A 39 -10.14 2.28 -15.61
C VAL A 39 -8.72 2.67 -16.01
N GLN A 40 -7.71 2.22 -15.27
CA GLN A 40 -6.31 2.42 -15.64
C GLN A 40 -6.00 1.80 -17.02
N HIS A 41 -6.45 0.58 -17.27
CA HIS A 41 -6.21 -0.13 -18.53
C HIS A 41 -6.88 0.55 -19.73
N GLN A 42 -8.14 0.96 -19.58
CA GLN A 42 -8.95 1.52 -20.66
C GLN A 42 -8.69 3.01 -20.90
N MET A 43 -8.37 3.77 -19.85
CA MET A 43 -8.37 5.24 -19.88
C MET A 43 -7.03 5.87 -19.49
N GLY A 44 -6.06 5.07 -19.04
CA GLY A 44 -4.77 5.53 -18.55
C GLY A 44 -4.77 5.94 -17.07
N MET A 45 -3.58 5.99 -16.48
CA MET A 45 -3.38 6.21 -15.04
C MET A 45 -3.94 7.55 -14.55
N GLU A 46 -3.70 8.65 -15.26
CA GLU A 46 -4.13 9.99 -14.84
C GLU A 46 -5.67 10.08 -14.67
N LYS A 47 -6.42 9.54 -15.65
CA LYS A 47 -7.88 9.49 -15.58
C LYS A 47 -8.36 8.52 -14.50
N ALA A 48 -7.65 7.41 -14.29
CA ALA A 48 -7.96 6.46 -13.23
C ALA A 48 -7.80 7.08 -11.83
N LEU A 49 -6.73 7.84 -11.59
CA LEU A 49 -6.50 8.54 -10.33
C LEU A 49 -7.56 9.63 -10.07
N THR A 50 -7.98 10.36 -11.11
CA THR A 50 -9.07 11.34 -11.02
C THR A 50 -10.40 10.68 -10.66
N ALA A 51 -10.74 9.56 -11.33
CA ALA A 51 -11.95 8.80 -11.04
C ALA A 51 -11.92 8.20 -9.63
N LEU A 52 -10.76 7.70 -9.21
CA LEU A 52 -10.51 7.14 -7.88
C LEU A 52 -10.78 8.16 -6.77
N ASP A 53 -10.37 9.41 -6.91
CA ASP A 53 -10.61 10.43 -5.87
C ASP A 53 -12.11 10.63 -5.60
N THR A 54 -12.92 10.67 -6.66
CA THR A 54 -14.37 10.77 -6.57
C THR A 54 -14.99 9.47 -6.00
N ALA A 55 -14.53 8.32 -6.48
CA ALA A 55 -15.07 7.02 -6.12
C ALA A 55 -14.74 6.63 -4.67
N THR A 56 -13.52 6.89 -4.19
CA THR A 56 -13.06 6.48 -2.86
C THR A 56 -13.89 7.14 -1.77
N GLN A 57 -14.03 8.47 -1.84
CA GLN A 57 -14.75 9.25 -0.84
C GLN A 57 -16.21 8.79 -0.73
N SER A 58 -16.86 8.61 -1.89
CA SER A 58 -18.24 8.16 -1.96
C SER A 58 -18.41 6.72 -1.46
N SER A 59 -17.53 5.80 -1.89
CA SER A 59 -17.64 4.37 -1.58
C SER A 59 -17.50 4.10 -0.08
N ILE A 60 -16.52 4.71 0.58
CA ILE A 60 -16.31 4.53 2.02
C ILE A 60 -17.47 5.13 2.80
N ALA A 61 -17.90 6.36 2.47
CA ALA A 61 -19.01 7.02 3.16
C ALA A 61 -20.33 6.23 3.03
N ILE A 62 -20.61 5.66 1.86
CA ILE A 62 -21.77 4.80 1.64
C ILE A 62 -21.70 3.55 2.52
N LEU A 63 -20.57 2.84 2.50
CA LEU A 63 -20.37 1.65 3.32
C LEU A 63 -20.54 1.97 4.82
N MET A 64 -19.89 3.02 5.31
CA MET A 64 -19.98 3.44 6.71
C MET A 64 -21.41 3.82 7.11
N LYS A 65 -22.16 4.50 6.22
CA LYS A 65 -23.57 4.84 6.45
C LYS A 65 -24.49 3.61 6.53
N HIS A 66 -24.23 2.58 5.73
CA HIS A 66 -24.99 1.33 5.82
C HIS A 66 -24.66 0.57 7.10
N LEU A 67 -23.37 0.45 7.43
CA LEU A 67 -22.93 -0.23 8.65
C LEU A 67 -23.40 0.50 9.91
N SER A 68 -23.38 1.84 9.93
CA SER A 68 -23.79 2.63 11.10
C SER A 68 -25.27 2.45 11.43
N ARG A 69 -26.14 2.38 10.42
CA ARG A 69 -27.58 2.11 10.61
C ARG A 69 -27.85 0.72 11.17
N THR A 70 -27.07 -0.27 10.74
CA THR A 70 -27.26 -1.66 11.16
C THR A 70 -26.63 -1.93 12.54
N LEU A 71 -25.45 -1.38 12.81
CA LEU A 71 -24.67 -1.64 14.03
C LEU A 71 -24.86 -0.57 15.12
N GLY A 72 -25.53 0.54 14.82
CA GLY A 72 -25.92 1.56 15.80
C GLY A 72 -24.79 2.49 16.27
N PHE A 73 -23.73 2.70 15.47
CA PHE A 73 -22.66 3.63 15.83
C PHE A 73 -22.82 5.02 15.19
N GLU A 74 -22.30 6.05 15.84
CA GLU A 74 -22.34 7.43 15.33
C GLU A 74 -21.28 7.69 14.25
N LEU A 75 -21.61 8.56 13.29
CA LEU A 75 -20.68 9.04 12.27
C LEU A 75 -20.28 10.49 12.55
N ASP A 76 -19.02 10.81 12.28
CA ASP A 76 -18.47 12.16 12.21
C ASP A 76 -17.66 12.29 10.90
N GLN A 77 -17.93 13.33 10.11
CA GLN A 77 -17.37 13.53 8.76
C GLN A 77 -17.45 12.28 7.84
N GLY A 78 -18.52 11.49 7.97
CA GLY A 78 -18.73 10.26 7.17
C GLY A 78 -17.97 9.02 7.66
N MET A 79 -17.20 9.13 8.74
CA MET A 79 -16.43 8.04 9.36
C MET A 79 -16.95 7.73 10.77
N PRO A 80 -16.66 6.55 11.36
CA PRO A 80 -17.07 6.25 12.73
C PRO A 80 -16.55 7.29 13.72
N LYS A 81 -17.42 7.88 14.55
CA LYS A 81 -17.04 8.89 15.55
C LYS A 81 -15.94 8.40 16.49
N ALA A 82 -15.96 7.11 16.83
CA ALA A 82 -14.93 6.47 17.66
C ALA A 82 -13.53 6.53 17.01
N LEU A 83 -13.44 6.51 15.68
CA LEU A 83 -12.18 6.69 14.95
C LEU A 83 -11.76 8.16 14.95
N MET A 84 -12.71 9.08 14.74
CA MET A 84 -12.43 10.52 14.66
C MET A 84 -12.08 11.15 16.01
N SER A 85 -12.41 10.48 17.11
CA SER A 85 -12.18 10.97 18.49
C SER A 85 -10.97 10.32 19.17
N LEU A 86 -10.13 9.60 18.44
CA LEU A 86 -8.91 9.00 19.00
C LEU A 86 -7.92 10.09 19.43
N ASP A 87 -7.20 9.84 20.53
CA ASP A 87 -6.04 10.64 20.90
C ASP A 87 -4.84 10.33 19.98
N ASP A 88 -3.84 11.22 19.99
CA ASP A 88 -2.66 11.11 19.12
C ASP A 88 -1.91 9.78 19.34
N ALA A 89 -1.71 9.40 20.60
CA ALA A 89 -0.98 8.18 20.97
C ALA A 89 -1.68 6.91 20.47
N THR A 90 -3.00 6.86 20.50
CA THR A 90 -3.80 5.74 19.99
C THR A 90 -3.86 5.76 18.48
N THR A 91 -3.95 6.94 17.87
CA THR A 91 -3.89 7.13 16.41
C THR A 91 -2.56 6.59 15.86
N GLU A 92 -1.42 6.96 16.45
CA GLU A 92 -0.10 6.45 16.07
C GLU A 92 0.00 4.93 16.18
N LYS A 93 -0.48 4.35 17.29
CA LYS A 93 -0.50 2.89 17.47
C LYS A 93 -1.37 2.22 16.41
N LEU A 94 -2.52 2.80 16.08
CA LEU A 94 -3.42 2.27 15.08
C LEU A 94 -2.82 2.35 13.67
N MET A 95 -2.19 3.47 13.30
CA MET A 95 -1.46 3.60 12.04
C MET A 95 -0.38 2.52 11.91
N ALA A 96 0.43 2.33 12.96
CA ALA A 96 1.45 1.29 12.97
C ALA A 96 0.85 -0.14 12.88
N ALA A 97 -0.30 -0.38 13.50
CA ALA A 97 -0.99 -1.67 13.40
C ALA A 97 -1.52 -1.92 11.98
N VAL A 98 -2.16 -0.92 11.37
CA VAL A 98 -2.64 -0.99 9.97
C VAL A 98 -1.48 -1.20 9.01
N GLY A 99 -0.37 -0.46 9.17
CA GLY A 99 0.84 -0.65 8.37
C GLY A 99 1.43 -2.05 8.48
N LYS A 100 1.46 -2.62 9.70
CA LYS A 100 1.94 -4.01 9.90
C LYS A 100 1.02 -5.02 9.23
N SER A 101 -0.30 -4.82 9.31
CA SER A 101 -1.29 -5.70 8.67
C SER A 101 -1.19 -5.64 7.15
N TRP A 102 -0.98 -4.45 6.58
CA TRP A 102 -0.73 -4.28 5.14
C TRP A 102 0.50 -5.06 4.68
N LEU A 103 1.65 -4.89 5.36
CA LEU A 103 2.87 -5.60 5.01
C LEU A 103 2.74 -7.12 5.19
N ALA A 104 2.02 -7.57 6.22
CA ALA A 104 1.74 -8.98 6.40
C ALA A 104 0.88 -9.54 5.26
N ASN A 105 -0.14 -8.80 4.81
CA ASN A 105 -0.98 -9.20 3.70
C ASN A 105 -0.19 -9.30 2.38
N ASP A 106 0.70 -8.35 2.11
CA ASP A 106 1.62 -8.40 0.97
C ASP A 106 2.47 -9.69 0.99
N GLY A 107 3.05 -10.01 2.16
CA GLY A 107 3.80 -11.26 2.35
C GLY A 107 2.96 -12.53 2.21
N VAL A 108 1.71 -12.54 2.67
CA VAL A 108 0.79 -13.69 2.52
C VAL A 108 0.48 -13.94 1.05
N TRP A 109 0.21 -12.90 0.27
CA TRP A 109 0.02 -13.02 -1.18
C TRP A 109 1.27 -13.51 -1.89
N PHE A 110 2.43 -12.95 -1.54
CA PHE A 110 3.71 -13.38 -2.09
C PHE A 110 3.94 -14.87 -1.86
N GLN A 111 3.77 -15.34 -0.63
CA GLN A 111 3.97 -16.74 -0.25
C GLN A 111 2.95 -17.67 -0.90
N ALA A 112 1.69 -17.25 -1.04
CA ALA A 112 0.68 -18.05 -1.73
C ALA A 112 1.07 -18.33 -3.19
N VAL A 113 1.56 -17.31 -3.90
CA VAL A 113 2.06 -17.47 -5.28
C VAL A 113 3.36 -18.26 -5.32
N GLU A 114 4.30 -17.98 -4.40
CA GLU A 114 5.58 -18.69 -4.32
C GLU A 114 5.38 -20.20 -4.11
N PHE A 115 4.51 -20.59 -3.17
CA PHE A 115 4.26 -22.00 -2.88
C PHE A 115 3.51 -22.72 -4.02
N ALA A 116 2.67 -22.02 -4.77
CA ALA A 116 1.91 -22.60 -5.87
C ALA A 116 2.68 -22.62 -7.20
N HIS A 117 3.50 -21.60 -7.47
CA HIS A 117 4.07 -21.31 -8.79
C HIS A 117 5.57 -20.97 -8.79
N GLY A 118 6.20 -20.89 -7.61
CA GLY A 118 7.63 -20.64 -7.45
C GLY A 118 8.00 -19.16 -7.37
N MET A 119 9.26 -18.92 -6.98
CA MET A 119 9.81 -17.58 -6.68
C MET A 119 9.72 -16.61 -7.86
N ASN A 120 9.96 -17.08 -9.10
CA ASN A 120 9.95 -16.22 -10.27
C ASN A 120 8.57 -15.60 -10.51
N ASP A 121 7.50 -16.39 -10.41
CA ASP A 121 6.13 -15.90 -10.60
C ASP A 121 5.72 -14.99 -9.43
N ALA A 122 6.10 -15.33 -8.20
CA ALA A 122 5.85 -14.47 -7.03
C ALA A 122 6.51 -13.10 -7.18
N LYS A 123 7.79 -13.05 -7.58
CA LYS A 123 8.50 -11.79 -7.84
C LYS A 123 7.88 -11.01 -8.99
N ARG A 124 7.54 -11.67 -10.10
CA ARG A 124 6.89 -10.99 -11.24
C ARG A 124 5.56 -10.35 -10.84
N CYS A 125 4.73 -11.07 -10.09
CA CYS A 125 3.47 -10.55 -9.57
C CYS A 125 3.68 -9.39 -8.59
N ASN A 126 4.62 -9.53 -7.65
CA ASN A 126 4.99 -8.49 -6.70
C ASN A 126 5.45 -7.21 -7.40
N ASP A 127 6.44 -7.31 -8.28
CA ASP A 127 7.05 -6.17 -8.94
C ASP A 127 6.03 -5.45 -9.85
N SER A 128 5.13 -6.22 -10.49
CA SER A 128 4.01 -5.67 -11.27
C SER A 128 2.95 -5.00 -10.39
N CYS A 129 2.74 -5.48 -9.17
CA CYS A 129 1.86 -4.85 -8.19
C CYS A 129 2.44 -3.48 -7.77
N TRP A 130 3.74 -3.43 -7.43
CA TRP A 130 4.42 -2.18 -7.08
C TRP A 130 4.42 -1.15 -8.19
N ALA A 131 4.53 -1.57 -9.46
CA ALA A 131 4.43 -0.66 -10.61
C ALA A 131 3.09 0.09 -10.68
N ARG A 132 2.02 -0.49 -10.10
CA ARG A 132 0.67 0.09 -10.08
C ARG A 132 0.36 0.79 -8.76
N PHE A 133 0.80 0.21 -7.64
CA PHE A 133 0.55 0.74 -6.31
C PHE A 133 1.34 2.02 -6.05
N SER A 134 2.60 2.11 -6.47
CA SER A 134 3.47 3.24 -6.13
C SER A 134 2.97 4.59 -6.68
N PRO A 135 2.51 4.70 -7.95
CA PRO A 135 1.89 5.93 -8.45
C PRO A 135 0.57 6.27 -7.73
N PHE A 136 -0.23 5.26 -7.38
CA PHE A 136 -1.44 5.45 -6.57
C PHE A 136 -1.10 6.01 -5.18
N GLU A 137 -0.11 5.43 -4.50
CA GLU A 137 0.34 5.87 -3.17
C GLU A 137 0.84 7.32 -3.24
N ALA A 138 1.68 7.64 -4.23
CA ALA A 138 2.15 9.00 -4.48
C ALA A 138 0.99 10.00 -4.67
N HIS A 139 0.01 9.68 -5.53
CA HIS A 139 -1.18 10.52 -5.77
C HIS A 139 -1.97 10.78 -4.49
N ARG A 140 -2.26 9.73 -3.71
CA ARG A 140 -3.00 9.86 -2.44
C ARG A 140 -2.25 10.72 -1.43
N ILE A 141 -0.94 10.55 -1.34
CA ILE A 141 -0.09 11.34 -0.43
C ILE A 141 -0.02 12.80 -0.87
N LYS A 142 0.10 13.08 -2.18
CA LYS A 142 0.06 14.46 -2.70
C LYS A 142 -1.24 15.16 -2.33
N ASN A 143 -2.38 14.47 -2.45
CA ASN A 143 -3.68 15.01 -2.08
C ASN A 143 -3.77 15.33 -0.58
N ILE A 144 -3.25 14.44 0.28
CA ILE A 144 -3.21 14.67 1.73
C ILE A 144 -2.32 15.86 2.09
N LEU A 145 -1.16 15.98 1.45
CA LEU A 145 -0.17 17.03 1.71
C LEU A 145 -0.44 18.35 0.97
N GLY A 146 -1.42 18.40 0.08
CA GLY A 146 -1.68 19.55 -0.79
C GLY A 146 -0.52 19.87 -1.73
N LEU A 147 0.21 18.86 -2.21
CA LEU A 147 1.35 19.05 -3.12
C LEU A 147 0.87 19.32 -4.56
N GLY A 148 1.50 20.28 -5.22
CA GLY A 148 1.23 20.60 -6.63
C GLY A 148 1.76 19.53 -7.60
N LYS A 149 1.70 19.83 -8.91
CA LYS A 149 2.12 18.88 -9.96
C LYS A 149 3.59 18.47 -9.81
N HIS A 150 4.49 19.45 -9.58
CA HIS A 150 5.93 19.23 -9.49
C HIS A 150 6.50 19.82 -8.19
N PRO A 151 6.32 19.13 -7.04
CA PRO A 151 6.71 19.65 -5.73
C PRO A 151 8.22 19.53 -5.45
N GLY A 152 9.00 18.96 -6.36
CA GLY A 152 10.46 18.80 -6.25
C GLY A 152 10.90 17.86 -5.14
N LEU A 153 12.21 17.86 -4.86
CA LEU A 153 12.82 16.99 -3.85
C LEU A 153 12.26 17.22 -2.44
N GLU A 154 11.95 18.46 -2.06
CA GLU A 154 11.32 18.76 -0.78
C GLU A 154 9.91 18.17 -0.67
N GLY A 155 9.16 18.16 -1.78
CA GLY A 155 7.90 17.44 -1.88
C GLY A 155 8.07 15.94 -1.66
N LEU A 156 9.07 15.34 -2.30
CA LEU A 156 9.39 13.92 -2.15
C LEU A 156 9.80 13.57 -0.72
N LYS A 157 10.66 14.38 -0.06
CA LYS A 157 11.05 14.18 1.33
C LYS A 157 9.85 14.14 2.27
N LYS A 158 8.88 15.04 2.08
CA LYS A 158 7.61 15.02 2.83
C LYS A 158 6.82 13.76 2.50
N ALA A 159 6.65 13.43 1.22
CA ALA A 159 5.86 12.29 0.78
C ALA A 159 6.39 10.94 1.28
N LEU A 160 7.72 10.76 1.36
CA LEU A 160 8.36 9.55 1.89
C LEU A 160 7.97 9.26 3.35
N ASN A 161 7.60 10.28 4.14
CA ASN A 161 7.16 10.12 5.52
C ASN A 161 5.67 9.73 5.66
N PHE A 162 4.92 9.71 4.55
CA PHE A 162 3.51 9.31 4.52
C PHE A 162 3.31 7.92 3.93
N ARG A 163 4.37 7.30 3.38
CA ARG A 163 4.31 5.93 2.86
C ARG A 163 4.03 4.94 3.98
N MET A 164 3.38 3.83 3.65
CA MET A 164 3.04 2.79 4.64
C MET A 164 4.27 2.26 5.41
N TYR A 165 5.42 2.21 4.74
CA TYR A 165 6.69 1.81 5.36
C TYR A 165 7.18 2.74 6.47
N ALA A 166 6.90 4.05 6.39
CA ALA A 166 7.37 5.04 7.35
C ALA A 166 6.84 4.78 8.78
N PHE A 167 5.67 4.13 8.89
CA PHE A 167 5.03 3.83 10.18
C PHE A 167 5.47 2.50 10.80
N ILE A 168 6.29 1.71 10.11
CA ILE A 168 6.67 0.35 10.54
C ILE A 168 8.17 0.06 10.46
N ASN A 169 8.94 0.93 9.81
CA ASN A 169 10.38 0.83 9.63
C ASN A 169 11.08 2.07 10.21
N LYS A 170 12.42 2.02 10.29
CA LYS A 170 13.24 3.21 10.54
C LYS A 170 13.92 3.65 9.26
N GLN A 171 13.82 4.93 8.95
CA GLN A 171 14.33 5.52 7.71
C GLN A 171 14.97 6.88 7.97
N SER A 172 15.91 7.26 7.11
CA SER A 172 16.60 8.55 7.18
C SER A 172 16.82 9.14 5.79
N ILE A 173 17.04 10.44 5.77
CA ILE A 173 17.41 11.20 4.58
C ILE A 173 18.78 11.80 4.85
N VAL A 174 19.71 11.60 3.92
CA VAL A 174 21.05 12.18 3.91
C VAL A 174 21.15 13.12 2.73
N GLU A 175 21.35 14.40 2.99
CA GLU A 175 21.60 15.39 1.93
C GLU A 175 22.97 15.12 1.28
N GLU A 176 23.02 15.00 -0.04
CA GLU A 176 24.29 14.83 -0.78
C GLU A 176 24.64 16.10 -1.57
N THR A 177 23.68 16.65 -2.32
CA THR A 177 23.85 17.86 -3.12
C THR A 177 22.65 18.79 -2.99
N ALA A 178 22.68 19.96 -3.63
CA ALA A 178 21.53 20.88 -3.65
C ALA A 178 20.32 20.31 -4.43
N ASP A 179 20.60 19.34 -5.29
CA ASP A 179 19.79 18.75 -6.33
C ASP A 179 19.70 17.22 -6.19
N GLY A 180 20.08 16.68 -5.03
CA GLY A 180 19.95 15.26 -4.73
C GLY A 180 20.14 14.88 -3.26
N PHE A 181 19.45 13.83 -2.85
CA PHE A 181 19.58 13.25 -1.51
C PHE A 181 19.51 11.71 -1.56
N VAL A 182 20.02 11.06 -0.51
CA VAL A 182 19.92 9.61 -0.32
C VAL A 182 18.91 9.30 0.77
N PHE A 183 17.92 8.50 0.41
CA PHE A 183 17.00 7.88 1.35
C PHE A 183 17.54 6.51 1.78
N GLN A 184 17.57 6.26 3.09
CA GLN A 184 18.06 5.00 3.65
C GLN A 184 16.97 4.30 4.45
N MET A 185 16.77 3.02 4.19
CA MET A 185 15.96 2.13 5.01
C MET A 185 16.86 1.52 6.10
N ASN A 186 17.01 2.23 7.21
CA ASN A 186 17.90 1.84 8.32
C ASN A 186 17.45 0.56 9.02
N ASP A 187 16.13 0.35 9.15
CA ASP A 187 15.58 -0.85 9.77
C ASP A 187 14.35 -1.36 9.02
N CYS A 188 14.54 -2.42 8.22
CA CYS A 188 13.49 -3.02 7.41
C CYS A 188 12.85 -4.20 8.15
N ARG A 189 11.55 -4.10 8.45
CA ARG A 189 10.80 -5.15 9.14
C ARG A 189 10.88 -6.52 8.45
N VAL A 190 10.87 -6.55 7.11
CA VAL A 190 10.98 -7.79 6.32
C VAL A 190 12.34 -8.45 6.56
N GLN A 191 13.43 -7.69 6.37
CA GLN A 191 14.78 -8.24 6.55
C GLN A 191 15.04 -8.65 7.99
N ARG A 192 14.61 -7.84 8.98
CA ARG A 192 14.70 -8.24 10.39
C ARG A 192 13.94 -9.51 10.72
N ALA A 193 12.79 -9.74 10.10
CA ALA A 193 12.04 -10.98 10.28
C ALA A 193 12.78 -12.19 9.73
N ARG A 194 13.53 -12.03 8.64
CA ARG A 194 14.36 -13.09 8.04
C ARG A 194 15.62 -13.36 8.85
N MET A 195 16.33 -12.30 9.27
CA MET A 195 17.50 -12.43 10.15
C MET A 195 17.15 -13.17 11.46
N ARG A 196 16.00 -12.87 12.09
CA ARG A 196 15.53 -13.59 13.29
C ARG A 196 15.28 -15.08 13.06
N LYS A 197 15.03 -15.48 11.81
CA LYS A 197 14.84 -16.88 11.40
C LYS A 197 16.12 -17.52 10.86
N GLY A 198 17.26 -16.81 10.90
CA GLY A 198 18.52 -17.28 10.33
C GLY A 198 18.48 -17.43 8.80
N LEU A 199 17.58 -16.69 8.13
CA LEU A 199 17.46 -16.70 6.67
C LEU A 199 18.27 -15.55 6.08
N ASP A 200 18.87 -15.77 4.91
CA ASP A 200 19.50 -14.72 4.10
C ASP A 200 18.51 -13.59 3.80
N ASP A 201 19.03 -12.40 3.55
CA ASP A 201 18.20 -11.27 3.16
C ASP A 201 17.35 -11.58 1.92
N TYR A 202 16.11 -11.12 1.94
CA TYR A 202 15.21 -11.26 0.83
C TYR A 202 15.72 -10.41 -0.35
N PRO A 203 15.88 -10.96 -1.56
CA PRO A 203 16.39 -10.23 -2.71
C PRO A 203 15.34 -9.25 -3.28
N CYS A 204 15.04 -8.16 -2.57
CA CYS A 204 14.00 -7.18 -2.90
C CYS A 204 14.39 -6.14 -3.97
N LYS A 205 15.63 -6.10 -4.46
CA LYS A 205 16.11 -5.09 -5.40
C LYS A 205 15.22 -4.88 -6.63
N SER A 206 14.72 -5.95 -7.25
CA SER A 206 13.87 -5.85 -8.45
C SER A 206 12.58 -5.08 -8.17
N GLY A 207 11.88 -5.43 -7.08
CA GLY A 207 10.69 -4.71 -6.61
C GLY A 207 11.02 -3.29 -6.19
N GLY A 208 12.11 -3.09 -5.46
CA GLY A 208 12.56 -1.77 -5.01
C GLY A 208 12.84 -0.80 -6.16
N LEU A 209 13.48 -1.27 -7.24
CA LEU A 209 13.76 -0.45 -8.43
C LEU A 209 12.47 0.09 -9.04
N VAL A 210 11.43 -0.74 -9.11
CA VAL A 210 10.11 -0.34 -9.60
C VAL A 210 9.41 0.57 -8.59
N GLU A 211 9.38 0.17 -7.33
CA GLU A 211 8.67 0.85 -6.26
C GLU A 211 9.15 2.30 -6.06
N TYR A 212 10.45 2.50 -5.80
CA TYR A 212 10.97 3.81 -5.46
C TYR A 212 10.98 4.75 -6.69
N ALA A 213 11.31 4.23 -7.88
CA ALA A 213 11.28 5.04 -9.09
C ALA A 213 9.87 5.49 -9.44
N ARG A 214 8.88 4.57 -9.44
CA ARG A 214 7.48 4.91 -9.76
C ARG A 214 6.83 5.78 -8.69
N PHE A 215 7.20 5.61 -7.42
CA PHE A 215 6.75 6.52 -6.37
C PHE A 215 7.29 7.93 -6.58
N ALA A 216 8.61 8.08 -6.78
CA ALA A 216 9.24 9.38 -7.00
C ALA A 216 8.70 10.09 -8.25
N GLU A 217 8.58 9.38 -9.38
CA GLU A 217 7.96 9.86 -10.62
C GLU A 217 6.50 10.30 -10.40
N GLY A 218 5.73 9.54 -9.61
CA GLY A 218 4.36 9.91 -9.24
C GLY A 218 4.28 11.16 -8.36
N VAL A 219 5.32 11.44 -7.57
CA VAL A 219 5.43 12.67 -6.79
C VAL A 219 5.79 13.85 -7.71
N ASP A 220 6.86 13.71 -8.49
CA ASP A 220 7.36 14.68 -9.48
C ASP A 220 8.04 13.90 -10.62
N ASP A 221 7.53 14.04 -11.84
CA ASP A 221 7.97 13.27 -13.02
C ASP A 221 9.38 13.63 -13.51
N ARG A 222 10.01 14.65 -12.92
CA ARG A 222 11.38 15.08 -13.19
C ARG A 222 12.42 14.45 -12.25
N ILE A 223 11.98 13.67 -11.26
CA ILE A 223 12.89 13.04 -10.31
C ILE A 223 13.42 11.74 -10.89
N GLU A 224 14.74 11.62 -10.92
CA GLU A 224 15.44 10.37 -11.24
C GLU A 224 15.74 9.61 -9.96
N THR A 225 15.74 8.27 -10.05
CA THR A 225 15.97 7.37 -8.92
C THR A 225 17.08 6.40 -9.25
N GLU A 226 18.07 6.30 -8.37
CA GLU A 226 19.19 5.37 -8.48
C GLU A 226 19.26 4.46 -7.23
N CYS A 227 19.45 3.16 -7.45
CA CYS A 227 19.69 2.21 -6.37
C CYS A 227 21.16 2.26 -5.93
N ILE A 228 21.44 2.70 -4.70
CA ILE A 228 22.79 2.67 -4.11
C ILE A 228 23.14 1.28 -3.63
N GLY A 229 22.17 0.59 -3.06
CA GLY A 229 22.31 -0.80 -2.62
C GLY A 229 20.97 -1.32 -2.14
N CYS A 230 20.65 -2.56 -2.48
CA CYS A 230 19.47 -3.26 -2.01
C CYS A 230 19.69 -4.77 -2.16
N PRO A 231 19.34 -5.59 -1.17
CA PRO A 231 19.47 -7.04 -1.26
C PRO A 231 18.96 -7.61 -2.60
N PRO A 232 19.73 -8.48 -3.26
CA PRO A 232 20.87 -9.24 -2.72
C PRO A 232 22.23 -8.52 -2.80
N ASP A 233 22.28 -7.24 -3.18
CA ASP A 233 23.53 -6.50 -3.14
C ASP A 233 24.09 -6.46 -1.71
N PRO A 234 25.43 -6.44 -1.55
CA PRO A 234 26.04 -6.12 -0.27
C PRO A 234 25.62 -4.74 0.22
N HIS A 235 25.37 -4.62 1.52
CA HIS A 235 25.03 -3.35 2.17
C HIS A 235 25.73 -3.27 3.54
N PRO A 236 25.96 -2.05 4.09
CA PRO A 236 26.54 -1.89 5.42
C PRO A 236 25.54 -2.28 6.52
N GLU A 237 25.99 -2.33 7.76
CA GLU A 237 25.13 -2.63 8.92
C GLU A 237 24.12 -1.52 9.23
N THR A 238 24.35 -0.30 8.73
CA THR A 238 23.58 0.90 9.07
C THR A 238 22.27 1.06 8.28
N TRP A 239 22.12 0.34 7.17
CA TRP A 239 20.90 0.34 6.34
C TRP A 239 20.80 -0.93 5.49
N PHE A 240 19.58 -1.33 5.17
CA PHE A 240 19.32 -2.48 4.28
C PHE A 240 19.22 -2.07 2.81
N CYS A 241 18.56 -0.95 2.52
CA CYS A 241 18.58 -0.39 1.17
C CYS A 241 18.72 1.12 1.20
N ALA A 242 19.32 1.65 0.14
CA ALA A 242 19.55 3.08 -0.05
C ALA A 242 19.26 3.48 -1.50
N TRP A 243 18.58 4.62 -1.65
CA TRP A 243 18.08 5.12 -2.92
C TRP A 243 18.44 6.59 -3.04
N ARG A 244 19.12 6.96 -4.12
CA ARG A 244 19.39 8.36 -4.45
C ARG A 244 18.26 8.89 -5.32
N PHE A 245 17.80 10.08 -4.96
CA PHE A 245 16.86 10.85 -5.75
C PHE A 245 17.52 12.14 -6.20
N THR A 246 17.45 12.44 -7.48
CA THR A 246 17.99 13.66 -8.09
C THR A 246 16.92 14.34 -8.92
N LEU A 247 16.96 15.66 -9.01
CA LEU A 247 16.09 16.40 -9.92
C LEU A 247 16.83 16.60 -11.24
N ALA A 248 16.32 16.03 -12.33
CA ALA A 248 16.87 16.28 -13.66
C ALA A 248 16.76 17.77 -14.01
N GLN A 249 17.81 18.33 -14.61
CA GLN A 249 17.84 19.71 -15.08
C GLN A 249 16.89 19.95 -16.25
#